data_AF-A0A9P6PJ30-F1
#
_entry.id   AF-A0A9P6PJ30-F1
#
_cell.length_a   1.000
_cell.length_b   1.000
_cell.length_c   1.000
_cell.angle_alpha   90.00
_cell.angle_beta   90.00
_cell.angle_gamma   90.00
#
_symmetry.space_group_name_H-M   'P 1'
#
loop_
_entity.id
_entity.type
_entity.pdbx_description
1 polymer ?
#
loop_
_entity_poly.entity_id
_entity_poly.type
_entity_poly.pdbx_seq_one_letter_code
_entity_poly.pdbx_strand_id
1 'polypeptide(L)'
;MPSWHPNGAIVSCGTQSEAKINIWDVRWKDVQRGAGQSIDVHEKRVFKAAFHPRRSFMTSMSADSSLAFIDFRLNPGTVVHG
;
A
#
# COMPACT_ATOMS: atom_id res chain seq x y z
N MET A 1 -5.81 -9.14 -4.55
CA MET A 1 -4.50 -9.82 -4.46
C MET A 1 -3.50 -8.80 -3.94
N PRO A 2 -2.69 -9.13 -2.92
CA PRO A 2 -1.64 -8.23 -2.46
C PRO A 2 -0.61 -7.99 -3.58
N SER A 3 0.01 -6.81 -3.58
CA SER A 3 1.12 -6.47 -4.48
C SER A 3 2.40 -6.37 -3.67
N TRP A 4 3.49 -6.90 -4.23
CA TRP A 4 4.84 -6.78 -3.67
C TRP A 4 5.58 -5.64 -4.34
N HIS A 5 6.26 -4.83 -3.55
CA HIS A 5 7.23 -3.88 -4.08
C HIS A 5 8.46 -4.66 -4.58
N PRO A 6 9.11 -4.22 -5.67
CA PRO A 6 10.24 -4.94 -6.27
C PRO A 6 11.44 -5.19 -5.35
N ASN A 7 11.59 -4.41 -4.27
CA ASN A 7 12.64 -4.64 -3.26
C ASN A 7 12.38 -5.85 -2.35
N GLY A 8 11.21 -6.49 -2.44
CA GLY A 8 10.87 -7.69 -1.68
C GLY A 8 10.53 -7.47 -0.20
N ALA A 9 10.54 -6.23 0.29
CA ALA A 9 10.28 -5.92 1.70
C ALA A 9 8.90 -5.30 1.97
N ILE A 10 8.30 -4.69 0.95
CA ILE A 10 7.07 -3.91 1.13
C ILE A 10 5.92 -4.60 0.41
N VAL A 11 4.78 -4.72 1.08
CA VAL A 11 3.53 -5.27 0.54
C VAL A 11 2.43 -4.24 0.64
N SER A 12 1.55 -4.20 -0.35
CA SER A 12 0.31 -3.41 -0.30
C SER A 12 -0.91 -4.26 -0.58
N CYS A 13 -2.04 -3.90 0.02
CA CYS A 13 -3.33 -4.54 -0.22
C CYS A 13 -4.46 -3.52 -0.04
N GLY A 14 -5.44 -3.53 -0.94
CA GLY A 14 -6.69 -2.82 -0.73
C GLY A 14 -7.58 -3.55 0.28
N THR A 15 -8.48 -2.85 0.94
CA THR A 15 -9.50 -3.47 1.81
C THR A 15 -10.80 -3.71 1.03
N GLN A 16 -11.64 -4.63 1.51
CA GLN A 16 -12.91 -4.93 0.84
C GLN A 16 -14.03 -3.96 1.21
N SER A 17 -13.96 -3.41 2.42
CA SER A 17 -15.01 -2.60 3.05
C SER A 17 -14.67 -1.11 3.14
N GLU A 18 -13.40 -0.73 2.97
CA GLU A 18 -12.97 0.67 3.01
C GLU A 18 -12.29 1.07 1.69
N ALA A 19 -12.27 2.36 1.42
CA ALA A 19 -11.61 2.93 0.24
C ALA A 19 -10.10 3.17 0.47
N LYS A 20 -9.46 2.25 1.17
CA LYS A 20 -8.08 2.37 1.66
C LYS A 20 -7.12 1.40 0.99
N ILE A 21 -5.87 1.84 0.89
CA ILE A 21 -4.72 0.99 0.56
C ILE A 21 -3.86 0.88 1.81
N ASN A 22 -3.68 -0.34 2.29
CA ASN A 22 -2.82 -0.65 3.41
C ASN A 22 -1.43 -1.06 2.90
N ILE A 23 -0.38 -0.64 3.62
CA ILE A 23 1.01 -0.90 3.27
C ILE A 23 1.74 -1.43 4.52
N TRP A 24 2.55 -2.46 4.31
CA TRP A 24 3.37 -3.11 5.34
C TRP A 24 4.83 -3.18 4.91
N ASP A 25 5.75 -2.97 5.85
CA ASP A 25 7.10 -3.53 5.78
C ASP A 25 7.07 -4.90 6.46
N VAL A 26 7.32 -5.97 5.72
CA VAL A 26 7.21 -7.35 6.25
C VAL A 26 8.32 -7.68 7.25
N ARG A 27 9.36 -6.84 7.35
CA ARG A 27 10.47 -7.01 8.30
C ARG A 27 10.18 -6.36 9.66
N TRP A 28 9.18 -5.50 9.73
CA TRP A 28 8.85 -4.82 10.98
C TRP A 28 8.35 -5.82 12.03
N LYS A 29 9.00 -5.84 13.21
CA LYS A 29 8.75 -6.83 14.28
C LYS A 29 7.29 -6.88 14.77
N ASP A 30 6.55 -5.80 14.57
CA ASP A 30 5.16 -5.63 15.01
C ASP A 30 4.17 -5.68 13.83
N VAL A 31 4.58 -6.19 12.65
CA VAL A 31 3.75 -6.27 11.43
C VAL A 31 2.41 -6.98 11.65
N GLN A 32 2.35 -7.95 12.56
CA GLN A 32 1.12 -8.65 12.97
C GLN A 32 0.08 -7.73 13.62
N ARG A 33 0.47 -6.54 14.11
CA ARG A 33 -0.44 -5.57 14.72
C ARG A 33 -1.25 -4.78 13.69
N GLY A 34 -0.84 -4.80 12.42
CA GLY A 34 -1.56 -4.15 11.35
C GLY A 34 -0.65 -3.46 10.33
N ALA A 35 -1.28 -2.68 9.47
CA ALA A 35 -0.57 -1.91 8.45
C ALA A 35 0.32 -0.85 9.08
N GLY A 36 1.54 -0.72 8.56
CA GLY A 36 2.43 0.37 8.94
C GLY A 36 1.95 1.72 8.44
N GLN A 37 1.12 1.73 7.38
CA GLN A 37 0.47 2.89 6.81
C GLN A 37 -0.85 2.49 6.12
N SER A 38 -1.85 3.36 6.17
CA SER A 38 -3.09 3.30 5.39
C SER A 38 -3.26 4.61 4.64
N ILE A 39 -3.62 4.53 3.36
CA ILE A 39 -3.79 5.70 2.49
C ILE A 39 -5.25 5.77 2.06
N ASP A 40 -5.91 6.86 2.39
CA ASP A 40 -7.22 7.26 1.86
C ASP A 40 -6.98 7.97 0.52
N VAL A 41 -7.35 7.31 -0.58
CA VAL A 41 -7.10 7.82 -1.95
C VAL A 41 -8.37 7.84 -2.79
N HIS A 42 -9.35 7.03 -2.44
CA HIS A 42 -10.56 6.78 -3.20
C HIS A 42 -11.78 6.96 -2.30
N GLU A 43 -12.95 7.17 -2.89
CA GLU A 43 -14.22 7.22 -2.14
C GLU A 43 -14.91 5.86 -2.08
N LYS A 44 -14.50 4.95 -2.96
CA LYS A 44 -15.04 3.60 -3.06
C LYS A 44 -13.94 2.53 -3.04
N ARG A 45 -14.37 1.27 -3.04
CA ARG A 45 -13.51 0.10 -2.97
C ARG A 45 -12.37 0.16 -3.97
N VAL A 46 -11.14 -0.08 -3.49
CA VAL A 46 -9.95 -0.26 -4.32
C VAL A 46 -9.88 -1.69 -4.81
N PHE A 47 -9.82 -1.89 -6.13
CA PHE A 47 -9.69 -3.23 -6.71
C PHE A 47 -8.26 -3.72 -6.72
N LYS A 48 -7.33 -2.82 -7.02
CA LYS A 48 -5.91 -3.12 -7.19
C LYS A 48 -5.07 -1.90 -6.85
N ALA A 49 -3.94 -2.16 -6.19
CA ALA A 49 -2.83 -1.24 -6.06
C ALA A 49 -1.58 -1.96 -6.57
N ALA A 50 -0.77 -1.28 -7.38
CA ALA A 50 0.43 -1.86 -7.98
C ALA A 50 1.61 -0.91 -7.81
N PHE A 51 2.73 -1.44 -7.32
CA PHE A 51 3.98 -0.71 -7.24
C PHE A 51 4.57 -0.48 -8.62
N HIS A 52 5.11 0.71 -8.85
CA HIS A 52 5.96 0.93 -10.00
C HIS A 52 7.26 0.12 -9.86
N PRO A 53 7.76 -0.54 -10.92
CA PRO A 53 8.88 -1.47 -10.81
C PRO A 53 10.24 -0.82 -10.45
N ARG A 54 10.35 0.51 -10.60
CA ARG A 54 11.64 1.24 -10.45
C ARG A 54 11.57 2.55 -9.67
N ARG A 55 10.38 3.04 -9.35
CA ARG A 55 10.17 4.39 -8.81
C ARG A 55 9.30 4.25 -7.58
N SER A 56 9.47 5.13 -6.61
CA SER A 56 8.84 5.05 -5.30
C SER A 56 7.38 5.56 -5.31
N PHE A 57 6.57 5.05 -6.23
CA PHE A 57 5.14 5.32 -6.29
C PHE A 57 4.34 4.08 -6.67
N MET A 58 3.03 4.19 -6.53
CA MET A 58 2.05 3.18 -6.88
C MET A 58 0.93 3.76 -7.75
N THR A 59 0.23 2.89 -8.46
CA THR A 59 -1.05 3.21 -9.10
C THR A 59 -2.17 2.42 -8.46
N SER A 60 -3.36 2.99 -8.35
CA SER A 60 -4.55 2.30 -7.86
C SER A 60 -5.78 2.52 -8.73
N MET A 61 -6.63 1.50 -8.81
CA MET A 61 -7.91 1.52 -9.55
C MET A 61 -9.08 1.27 -8.60
N SER A 62 -10.17 2.02 -8.75
CA SER A 62 -11.30 2.04 -7.82
C SER A 62 -12.67 1.91 -8.49
N ALA A 63 -13.66 1.52 -7.69
CA ALA A 63 -15.07 1.50 -8.06
C ALA A 63 -15.69 2.89 -8.22
N ASP A 64 -14.99 3.96 -7.86
CA ASP A 64 -15.40 5.35 -8.14
C ASP A 64 -15.10 5.79 -9.57
N SER A 65 -14.63 4.88 -10.43
CA SER A 65 -14.28 5.12 -11.83
C SER A 65 -13.04 5.99 -12.03
N SER A 66 -12.17 6.07 -11.02
CA SER A 66 -10.90 6.80 -11.10
C SER A 66 -9.67 5.89 -11.02
N LEU A 67 -8.54 6.44 -11.47
CA LEU A 67 -7.20 5.93 -11.26
C LEU A 67 -6.38 7.00 -10.53
N ALA A 68 -5.58 6.59 -9.55
CA ALA A 68 -4.71 7.51 -8.80
C ALA A 68 -3.25 7.08 -8.86
N PHE A 69 -2.36 8.08 -8.88
CA PHE A 69 -0.94 7.93 -8.61
C PHE A 69 -0.67 8.28 -7.16
N ILE A 70 0.08 7.44 -6.46
CA ILE A 70 0.27 7.54 -5.03
C ILE A 70 1.77 7.48 -4.74
N ASP A 71 2.31 8.58 -4.25
CA ASP A 71 3.56 8.53 -3.49
C ASP A 71 3.26 7.93 -2.12
N PHE A 72 4.08 6.97 -1.68
CA PHE A 72 3.93 6.34 -0.37
C PHE A 72 5.21 6.51 0.45
N ARG A 73 5.05 6.68 1.76
CA ARG A 73 6.15 6.77 2.73
C ARG A 73 5.72 6.07 4.00
N LEU A 74 6.37 4.95 4.29
CA LEU A 74 6.12 4.22 5.52
C LEU A 74 6.39 5.11 6.74
N ASN A 75 5.57 4.91 7.78
CA ASN A 75 5.79 5.58 9.04
C ASN A 75 7.17 5.18 9.60
N PRO A 76 8.01 6.14 10.06
CA PRO A 76 9.37 5.84 10.50
C PRO A 76 9.46 4.78 11.62
N GLY A 77 8.43 4.67 12.47
CA GLY A 77 8.37 3.66 13.53
C GLY A 77 7.97 2.25 13.07
N THR A 78 7.55 2.09 11.82
CA THR A 78 7.03 0.83 11.26
C THR A 78 7.85 0.33 10.06
N VAL A 79 8.95 1.01 9.73
CA VAL A 79 9.86 0.66 8.63
C VAL A 79 11.17 0.12 9.19
N VAL A 80 11.73 -0.87 8.51
CA VAL A 80 13.08 -1.36 8.78
C VAL A 80 14.00 -0.86 7.67
N HIS A 81 15.02 -0.09 8.00
CA HIS A 81 16.06 0.22 7.03
C HIS A 81 16.98 -1.01 6.91
N GLY A 82 17.13 -1.51 5.68
CA GLY A 82 18.06 -2.61 5.38
C GLY A 82 19.48 -2.12 5.28
#